data_AF-A0A0G1XKG3-F1
#
_entry.id   AF-A0A0G1XKG3-F1
#
_cell.length_a   1.000
_cell.length_b   1.000
_cell.length_c   1.000
_cell.angle_alpha   90.00
_cell.angle_beta   90.00
_cell.angle_gamma   90.00
#
_symmetry.space_group_name_H-M   'P 1'
#
loop_
_entity.id
_entity.type
_entity.pdbx_description
1 polymer ?
#
loop_
_entity_poly.entity_id
_entity_poly.type
_entity_poly.pdbx_seq_one_letter_code
_entity_poly.pdbx_strand_id
1 'polypeptide(L)'
;MSLTRTVSIVSILFFFVLFLSPIHASARVDLKTLDPSIMGDTLAAFHLSTSSTFPPALLGNIYLFDILNKESYDGSDFFFLEIKYPESEDGMHGRRRIYFYNAVKSMWEELPSIDNPETASVRALIHLPYARLAIFEDEVPEVGEASWYAYKDCDCAASPDYPKGSYLVVTSVEDSEKSVTVMVNDYGPDRAVHPDRIIDLDKVAFAKLASLGLGLIDVRVRLLQ
;
A
#
# COMPACT_ATOMS: atom_id res chain seq x y z
N MET A 1 -5.86 -25.26 25.72
CA MET A 1 -4.98 -24.57 24.76
C MET A 1 -5.32 -23.09 24.83
N SER A 2 -4.43 -22.28 25.39
CA SER A 2 -4.65 -20.85 25.64
C SER A 2 -4.48 -20.08 24.34
N LEU A 3 -5.53 -19.41 23.86
CA LEU A 3 -5.48 -18.48 22.73
C LEU A 3 -5.11 -17.10 23.27
N THR A 4 -3.85 -16.73 23.11
CA THR A 4 -3.36 -15.37 23.32
C THR A 4 -3.97 -14.48 22.25
N ARG A 5 -4.86 -13.55 22.63
CA ARG A 5 -5.37 -12.51 21.74
C ARG A 5 -4.36 -11.38 21.69
N THR A 6 -3.70 -11.20 20.55
CA THR A 6 -2.92 -9.99 20.25
C THR A 6 -3.91 -8.86 19.99
N VAL A 7 -3.87 -7.82 20.83
CA VAL A 7 -4.66 -6.59 20.63
C VAL A 7 -3.85 -5.66 19.74
N SER A 8 -4.27 -5.47 18.49
CA SER A 8 -3.73 -4.39 17.65
C SER A 8 -4.27 -3.05 18.16
N ILE A 9 -3.39 -2.28 18.80
CA ILE A 9 -3.69 -0.93 19.28
C ILE A 9 -3.74 0.01 18.06
N VAL A 10 -4.93 0.51 17.76
CA VAL A 10 -5.17 1.66 16.88
C VAL A 10 -4.96 2.93 17.71
N SER A 11 -3.97 3.74 17.35
CA SER A 11 -3.70 5.02 18.00
C SER A 11 -4.31 6.15 17.17
N ILE A 12 -5.29 6.86 17.72
CA ILE A 12 -5.84 8.09 17.13
C ILE A 12 -5.20 9.27 17.86
N LEU A 13 -4.34 10.04 17.19
CA LEU A 13 -3.76 11.26 17.76
C LEU A 13 -4.64 12.48 17.42
N PHE A 14 -5.15 13.18 18.43
CA PHE A 14 -5.82 14.46 18.28
C PHE A 14 -4.82 15.60 18.53
N PHE A 15 -4.53 16.44 17.53
CA PHE A 15 -3.82 17.71 17.73
C PHE A 15 -4.84 18.85 17.86
N PHE A 16 -4.92 19.45 19.06
CA PHE A 16 -5.82 20.57 19.34
C PHE A 16 -5.04 21.89 19.18
N VAL A 17 -5.36 22.67 18.14
CA VAL A 17 -4.96 24.08 18.07
C VAL A 17 -6.07 24.88 18.76
N LEU A 18 -5.75 25.54 19.88
CA LEU A 18 -6.70 26.32 20.67
C LEU A 18 -7.15 27.58 19.91
N PHE A 19 -8.29 27.48 19.23
CA PHE A 19 -9.16 28.63 18.95
C PHE A 19 -10.49 28.44 19.69
N LEU A 20 -10.95 29.49 20.38
CA LEU A 20 -12.23 29.55 21.08
C LEU A 20 -13.39 29.47 20.07
N SER A 21 -13.80 28.24 19.77
CA SER A 21 -15.03 27.90 19.05
C SER A 21 -16.12 27.47 20.03
N PRO A 22 -17.41 27.70 19.73
CA PRO A 22 -18.51 27.20 20.55
C PRO A 22 -18.37 25.68 20.70
N ILE A 23 -18.73 25.17 21.89
CA ILE A 23 -18.61 23.76 22.29
C ILE A 23 -19.37 22.88 21.27
N HIS A 24 -18.67 22.46 20.21
CA HIS A 24 -19.12 21.37 19.37
C HIS A 24 -18.99 20.12 20.25
N ALA A 25 -20.10 19.40 20.43
CA ALA A 25 -20.08 18.09 21.04
C ALA A 25 -19.02 17.26 20.29
N SER A 26 -17.95 16.86 20.97
CA SER A 26 -16.86 16.09 20.36
C SER A 26 -17.45 14.90 19.61
N ALA A 27 -17.20 14.83 18.30
CA ALA A 27 -17.65 13.71 17.47
C ALA A 27 -17.09 12.41 18.06
N ARG A 28 -18.00 11.53 18.51
CA ARG A 28 -17.63 10.21 19.03
C ARG A 28 -17.57 9.23 17.87
N VAL A 29 -16.44 8.56 17.72
CA VAL A 29 -16.20 7.54 16.70
C VAL A 29 -16.24 6.17 17.35
N ASP A 30 -16.88 5.22 16.67
CA ASP A 30 -16.84 3.80 16.97
C ASP A 30 -16.11 3.05 15.84
N LEU A 31 -15.29 2.09 16.22
CA LEU A 31 -14.52 1.25 15.28
C LEU A 31 -14.66 -0.21 15.69
N LYS A 32 -15.25 -1.01 14.82
CA LYS A 32 -15.46 -2.45 15.06
C LYS A 32 -14.74 -3.27 14.00
N THR A 33 -14.22 -4.43 14.40
CA THR A 33 -13.73 -5.42 13.44
C THR A 33 -14.89 -6.25 12.92
N LEU A 34 -14.96 -6.46 11.61
CA LEU A 34 -15.91 -7.31 10.94
C LEU A 34 -15.23 -8.61 10.49
N ASP A 35 -15.96 -9.72 10.58
CA ASP A 35 -15.54 -10.97 9.98
C ASP A 35 -15.53 -10.80 8.44
N PRO A 36 -14.43 -11.13 7.74
CA PRO A 36 -14.35 -10.98 6.28
C PRO A 36 -15.44 -11.74 5.51
N SER A 37 -15.97 -12.84 6.06
CA SER A 37 -17.06 -13.61 5.43
C SER A 37 -18.33 -12.80 5.23
N ILE A 38 -18.57 -11.77 6.04
CA ILE A 38 -19.71 -10.84 5.89
C ILE A 38 -19.62 -10.06 4.57
N MET A 39 -18.41 -9.87 4.05
CA MET A 39 -18.14 -9.13 2.83
C MET A 39 -17.68 -10.04 1.67
N GLY A 40 -17.78 -11.36 1.81
CA GLY A 40 -17.19 -12.34 0.87
C GLY A 40 -17.55 -12.09 -0.60
N ASP A 41 -18.83 -11.89 -0.89
CA ASP A 41 -19.31 -11.63 -2.26
C ASP A 41 -18.71 -10.34 -2.84
N THR A 42 -18.56 -9.31 -2.01
CA THR A 42 -18.02 -8.01 -2.44
C THR A 42 -16.51 -8.04 -2.67
N LEU A 43 -15.78 -8.86 -1.91
CA LEU A 43 -14.35 -9.10 -2.11
C LEU A 43 -14.13 -9.88 -3.41
N ALA A 44 -14.95 -10.91 -3.66
CA ALA A 44 -14.90 -11.64 -4.92
C ALA A 44 -15.19 -10.73 -6.12
N ALA A 45 -16.19 -9.85 -6.01
CA ALA A 45 -16.51 -8.88 -7.05
C ALA A 45 -15.37 -7.86 -7.28
N PHE A 46 -14.68 -7.44 -6.22
CA PHE A 46 -13.54 -6.53 -6.32
C PHE A 46 -12.43 -7.12 -7.18
N HIS A 47 -12.03 -8.37 -6.91
CA HIS A 47 -11.00 -9.06 -7.68
C HIS A 47 -11.35 -9.21 -9.16
N LEU A 48 -12.64 -9.37 -9.49
CA LEU A 48 -13.10 -9.45 -10.89
C LEU A 48 -13.16 -8.08 -11.59
N SER A 49 -13.29 -7.00 -10.82
CA SER A 49 -13.48 -5.64 -11.36
C SER A 49 -12.17 -4.93 -11.70
N THR A 50 -11.07 -5.32 -11.06
CA THR A 50 -9.76 -4.77 -11.38
C THR A 50 -9.30 -5.35 -12.71
N SER A 51 -9.16 -4.51 -13.75
CA SER A 51 -8.58 -4.93 -15.04
C SER A 51 -7.08 -5.27 -14.96
N SER A 52 -6.54 -5.37 -13.74
CA SER A 52 -5.20 -5.84 -13.46
C SER A 52 -5.18 -7.35 -13.62
N THR A 53 -4.15 -7.87 -14.27
CA THR A 53 -3.81 -9.31 -14.25
C THR A 53 -3.64 -9.83 -12.81
N PHE A 54 -3.43 -8.91 -11.86
CA PHE A 54 -3.09 -9.15 -10.47
C PHE A 54 -4.00 -8.29 -9.57
N PRO A 55 -5.18 -8.78 -9.15
CA PRO A 55 -6.08 -8.04 -8.28
C PRO A 55 -5.47 -7.83 -6.88
N PRO A 56 -5.72 -6.71 -6.19
CA PRO A 56 -5.21 -6.50 -4.84
C PRO A 56 -5.81 -7.49 -3.85
N ALA A 57 -4.98 -8.07 -2.98
CA ALA A 57 -5.38 -9.01 -1.94
C ALA A 57 -5.75 -8.29 -0.63
N LEU A 58 -6.75 -8.82 0.09
CA LEU A 58 -7.12 -8.31 1.41
C LEU A 58 -5.98 -8.54 2.42
N LEU A 59 -5.49 -7.47 3.03
CA LEU A 59 -4.46 -7.50 4.06
C LEU A 59 -5.07 -7.21 5.45
N GLY A 60 -5.25 -8.26 6.24
CA GLY A 60 -5.77 -8.14 7.61
C GLY A 60 -7.30 -8.19 7.69
N ASN A 61 -7.88 -7.34 8.56
CA ASN A 61 -9.31 -7.37 8.85
C ASN A 61 -10.10 -6.29 8.10
N ILE A 62 -11.42 -6.47 8.07
CA ILE A 62 -12.36 -5.42 7.68
C ILE A 62 -12.79 -4.67 8.94
N TYR A 63 -12.89 -3.35 8.84
CA TYR A 63 -13.29 -2.47 9.92
C TYR A 63 -14.59 -1.76 9.58
N LEU A 64 -15.42 -1.54 10.59
CA LEU A 64 -16.59 -0.69 10.51
C LEU A 64 -16.33 0.58 11.30
N PHE A 65 -16.25 1.69 10.59
CA PHE A 65 -16.18 3.04 11.12
C PHE A 65 -17.58 3.64 11.18
N ASP A 66 -17.97 4.22 12.32
CA ASP A 66 -19.24 4.92 12.49
C ASP A 66 -19.08 6.12 13.43
N ILE A 67 -19.51 7.30 12.99
CA ILE A 67 -19.67 8.47 13.86
C ILE A 67 -20.99 8.32 14.59
N LEU A 68 -20.92 8.13 15.91
CA LEU A 68 -22.08 7.85 16.74
C LEU A 68 -23.03 9.04 16.84
N ASN A 69 -22.47 10.26 16.93
CA ASN A 69 -23.26 11.48 16.99
C ASN A 69 -23.34 12.13 15.60
N LYS A 70 -24.26 11.63 14.76
CA LYS A 70 -24.40 12.10 13.36
C LYS A 70 -24.88 13.55 13.28
N GLU A 71 -25.63 14.02 14.27
CA GLU A 71 -26.12 15.40 14.33
C GLU A 71 -25.00 16.42 14.58
N SER A 72 -23.86 15.99 15.15
CA SER A 72 -22.67 16.84 15.31
C SER A 72 -21.70 16.78 14.13
N TYR A 73 -22.03 16.06 13.06
CA TYR A 73 -21.16 15.91 11.90
C TYR A 73 -21.82 16.48 10.66
N ASP A 74 -21.28 17.58 10.14
CA ASP A 74 -21.80 18.28 8.97
C ASP A 74 -21.13 17.86 7.65
N GLY A 75 -20.22 16.88 7.69
CA GLY A 75 -19.47 16.42 6.53
C GLY A 75 -18.23 17.25 6.19
N SER A 76 -17.94 18.32 6.94
CA SER A 76 -16.78 19.18 6.70
C SER A 76 -15.53 18.73 7.45
N ASP A 77 -15.69 17.98 8.54
CA ASP A 77 -14.55 17.46 9.31
C ASP A 77 -13.93 16.22 8.64
N PHE A 78 -12.60 16.15 8.72
CA PHE A 78 -11.80 14.99 8.30
C PHE A 78 -11.20 14.29 9.51
N PHE A 79 -11.11 12.97 9.43
CA PHE A 79 -10.46 12.14 10.44
C PHE A 79 -9.20 11.51 9.88
N PHE A 80 -8.15 11.47 10.71
CA PHE A 80 -6.99 10.64 10.46
C PHE A 80 -7.30 9.22 10.87
N LEU A 81 -7.25 8.32 9.90
CA LEU A 81 -7.38 6.89 10.10
C LEU A 81 -5.99 6.27 9.97
N GLU A 82 -5.60 5.47 10.96
CA GLU A 82 -4.42 4.61 10.90
C GLU A 82 -4.87 3.17 11.16
N ILE A 83 -4.70 2.30 10.16
CA ILE A 83 -5.00 0.88 10.28
C ILE A 83 -3.68 0.11 10.24
N LYS A 84 -3.45 -0.73 11.25
CA LYS A 84 -2.31 -1.64 11.30
C LYS A 84 -2.58 -2.91 10.51
N TYR A 85 -1.57 -3.42 9.84
CA TYR A 85 -1.58 -4.71 9.15
C TYR A 85 -0.63 -5.71 9.81
N PRO A 86 -0.80 -7.03 9.55
CA PRO A 86 0.16 -8.03 9.97
C PRO A 86 1.53 -7.76 9.33
N GLU A 87 2.59 -7.75 10.13
CA GLU A 87 3.96 -7.66 9.60
C GLU A 87 4.26 -8.85 8.69
N SER A 88 4.88 -8.56 7.55
CA SER A 88 5.40 -9.58 6.65
C SER A 88 6.83 -9.93 7.06
N GLU A 89 7.21 -11.20 6.99
CA GLU A 89 8.58 -11.65 7.30
C GLU A 89 9.55 -11.33 6.14
N ASP A 90 9.02 -11.08 4.94
CA ASP A 90 9.74 -10.68 3.75
C ASP A 90 9.74 -9.15 3.56
N GLY A 91 10.85 -8.63 3.03
CA GLY A 91 10.97 -7.21 2.65
C GLY A 91 10.27 -6.88 1.34
N MET A 92 9.80 -7.90 0.62
CA MET A 92 9.13 -7.79 -0.67
C MET A 92 7.63 -7.61 -0.46
N HIS A 93 7.08 -6.51 -0.97
CA HIS A 93 5.64 -6.25 -0.81
C HIS A 93 5.08 -5.36 -1.91
N GLY A 94 3.77 -5.50 -2.11
CA GLY A 94 3.00 -4.65 -3.01
C GLY A 94 2.65 -3.30 -2.42
N ARG A 95 1.92 -2.52 -3.23
CA ARG A 95 1.34 -1.26 -2.78
C ARG A 95 0.20 -1.53 -1.79
N ARG A 96 0.31 -1.02 -0.56
CA ARG A 96 -0.73 -1.15 0.48
C ARG A 96 -1.58 0.11 0.56
N ARG A 97 -2.92 -0.01 0.48
CA ARG A 97 -3.86 1.13 0.54
C ARG A 97 -5.11 0.80 1.33
N ILE A 98 -5.70 1.83 1.96
CA ILE A 98 -7.02 1.69 2.58
C ILE A 98 -8.08 1.89 1.50
N TYR A 99 -9.05 0.99 1.47
CA TYR A 99 -10.25 1.10 0.65
C TYR A 99 -11.47 1.19 1.54
N PHE A 100 -12.51 1.86 1.05
CA PHE A 100 -13.84 1.80 1.63
C PHE A 100 -14.83 1.14 0.67
N TYR A 101 -15.82 0.42 1.20
CA TYR A 101 -16.87 -0.15 0.39
C TYR A 101 -17.97 0.88 0.08
N ASN A 102 -18.11 1.26 -1.18
CA ASN A 102 -19.22 2.07 -1.66
C ASN A 102 -20.42 1.19 -1.99
N ALA A 103 -21.41 1.18 -1.09
CA ALA A 103 -22.65 0.39 -1.27
C ALA A 103 -23.54 0.87 -2.42
N VAL A 104 -23.43 2.14 -2.85
CA VAL A 104 -24.21 2.68 -3.98
C VAL A 104 -23.69 2.13 -5.30
N LYS A 105 -22.36 2.07 -5.46
CA LYS A 105 -21.70 1.50 -6.64
C LYS A 105 -21.47 0.00 -6.55
N SER A 106 -21.66 -0.58 -5.36
CA SER A 106 -21.33 -1.98 -5.05
C SER A 106 -19.88 -2.33 -5.34
N MET A 107 -18.94 -1.45 -4.98
CA MET A 107 -17.51 -1.64 -5.23
C MET A 107 -16.65 -1.06 -4.10
N TRP A 108 -15.42 -1.56 -3.99
CA TRP A 108 -14.40 -0.96 -3.14
C TRP A 108 -13.72 0.21 -3.84
N GLU A 109 -13.60 1.35 -3.15
CA GLU A 109 -12.96 2.56 -3.65
C GLU A 109 -11.76 2.92 -2.78
N GLU A 110 -10.65 3.27 -3.43
CA GLU A 110 -9.40 3.63 -2.75
C GLU A 110 -9.57 4.95 -1.99
N LEU A 111 -9.09 5.00 -0.75
CA LEU A 111 -8.84 6.26 -0.05
C LEU A 111 -7.42 6.75 -0.35
N PRO A 112 -7.20 8.07 -0.48
CA PRO A 112 -5.85 8.63 -0.51
C PRO A 112 -5.09 8.23 0.76
N SER A 113 -4.16 7.29 0.59
CA SER A 113 -3.50 6.60 1.70
C SER A 113 -1.98 6.61 1.54
N ILE A 114 -1.28 6.60 2.67
CA ILE A 114 0.17 6.51 2.78
C ILE A 114 0.51 5.27 3.61
N ASP A 115 1.26 4.36 3.03
CA ASP A 115 1.80 3.19 3.72
C ASP A 115 3.04 3.56 4.55
N ASN A 116 3.16 2.99 5.74
CA ASN A 116 4.32 3.09 6.62
C ASN A 116 4.76 1.69 7.07
N PRO A 117 5.70 1.05 6.35
CA PRO A 117 6.23 -0.26 6.68
C PRO A 117 6.91 -0.33 8.06
N GLU A 118 7.57 0.73 8.51
CA GLU A 118 8.26 0.76 9.82
C GLU A 118 7.32 0.55 11.00
N THR A 119 6.05 0.97 10.86
CA THR A 119 5.02 0.83 11.89
C THR A 119 3.92 -0.16 11.51
N ALA A 120 4.13 -0.92 10.43
CA ALA A 120 3.18 -1.85 9.84
C ALA A 120 1.76 -1.26 9.76
N SER A 121 1.63 -0.05 9.20
CA SER A 121 0.37 0.69 9.19
C SER A 121 0.15 1.49 7.92
N VAL A 122 -1.10 1.61 7.50
CA VAL A 122 -1.51 2.54 6.45
C VAL A 122 -2.32 3.68 7.06
N ARG A 123 -2.03 4.91 6.65
CA ARG A 123 -2.73 6.12 7.08
C ARG A 123 -3.55 6.73 5.95
N ALA A 124 -4.74 7.22 6.25
CA ALA A 124 -5.59 7.94 5.29
C ALA A 124 -6.38 9.07 5.96
N LEU A 125 -6.83 10.02 5.15
CA LEU A 125 -7.86 11.00 5.55
C LEU A 125 -9.23 10.50 5.09
N ILE A 126 -10.22 10.58 5.97
CA ILE A 126 -11.60 10.17 5.69
C ILE A 126 -12.60 11.22 6.17
N HIS A 127 -13.63 11.47 5.37
CA HIS A 127 -14.75 12.37 5.68
C HIS A 127 -16.11 11.63 5.63
N LEU A 128 -16.09 10.30 5.63
CA LEU A 128 -17.30 9.50 5.59
C LEU A 128 -17.80 9.34 7.02
N PRO A 129 -19.08 9.63 7.33
CA PRO A 129 -19.62 9.43 8.67
C PRO A 129 -19.78 7.95 9.04
N TYR A 130 -19.75 7.08 8.04
CA TYR A 130 -19.86 5.64 8.16
C TYR A 130 -19.12 4.99 7.00
N ALA A 131 -18.27 4.00 7.29
CA ALA A 131 -17.54 3.28 6.24
C ALA A 131 -17.20 1.85 6.68
N ARG A 132 -17.25 0.91 5.73
CA ARG A 132 -16.55 -0.38 5.86
C ARG A 132 -15.20 -0.22 5.18
N LEU A 133 -14.13 -0.49 5.91
CA LEU A 133 -12.75 -0.17 5.54
C LEU A 133 -11.92 -1.43 5.56
N ALA A 134 -10.96 -1.54 4.66
CA ALA A 134 -10.00 -2.63 4.64
C ALA A 134 -8.68 -2.15 4.02
N ILE A 135 -7.57 -2.81 4.36
CA ILE A 135 -6.32 -2.63 3.65
C ILE A 135 -6.27 -3.68 2.54
N PHE A 136 -5.90 -3.25 1.35
CA PHE A 136 -5.55 -4.15 0.26
C PHE A 136 -4.08 -3.93 -0.13
N GLU A 137 -3.44 -5.01 -0.53
CA GLU A 137 -2.07 -5.03 -1.04
C GLU A 137 -2.07 -5.51 -2.50
N ASP A 138 -1.41 -4.77 -3.39
CA ASP A 138 -1.25 -5.19 -4.78
C ASP A 138 -0.38 -6.46 -4.86
N GLU A 139 -0.78 -7.42 -5.68
CA GLU A 139 -0.02 -8.68 -5.87
C GLU A 139 1.31 -8.47 -6.60
N VAL A 140 1.43 -7.40 -7.40
CA VAL A 140 2.71 -7.01 -7.99
C VAL A 140 3.54 -6.27 -6.95
N PRO A 141 4.74 -6.77 -6.60
CA PRO A 141 5.61 -6.11 -5.64
C PRO A 141 6.07 -4.76 -6.18
N GLU A 142 5.86 -3.71 -5.39
CA GLU A 142 6.44 -2.39 -5.66
C GLU A 142 7.70 -2.16 -4.84
N VAL A 143 7.97 -2.97 -3.82
CA VAL A 143 9.16 -2.87 -2.97
C VAL A 143 9.84 -4.23 -2.93
N GLY A 144 11.17 -4.23 -3.03
CA GLY A 144 12.02 -5.43 -2.99
C GLY A 144 13.44 -5.12 -3.43
N GLU A 145 14.26 -6.17 -3.62
CA GLU A 145 15.65 -6.01 -4.03
C GLU A 145 15.77 -5.74 -5.54
N ALA A 146 16.73 -4.90 -5.90
CA ALA A 146 17.25 -4.76 -7.26
C ALA A 146 18.69 -5.25 -7.33
N SER A 147 19.02 -5.98 -8.40
CA SER A 147 20.41 -6.24 -8.77
C SER A 147 20.80 -5.53 -10.06
N TRP A 148 22.01 -5.82 -10.57
CA TRP A 148 22.43 -5.33 -11.86
C TRP A 148 23.18 -6.34 -12.73
N TYR A 149 23.12 -6.12 -14.04
CA TYR A 149 23.92 -6.82 -15.05
C TYR A 149 24.61 -5.83 -16.00
N ALA A 150 25.65 -6.28 -16.71
CA ALA A 150 26.36 -5.48 -17.71
C ALA A 150 26.07 -6.03 -19.11
N TYR A 151 25.07 -5.48 -19.81
CA TYR A 151 24.69 -6.01 -21.13
C TYR A 151 24.54 -4.96 -22.23
N LYS A 152 23.71 -3.92 -22.03
CA LYS A 152 23.32 -2.99 -23.11
C LYS A 152 23.77 -1.55 -22.89
N ASP A 153 24.32 -1.23 -21.72
CA ASP A 153 24.73 0.14 -21.37
C ASP A 153 23.56 1.14 -21.54
N CYS A 154 22.37 0.80 -21.02
CA CYS A 154 21.15 1.60 -21.16
C CYS A 154 20.38 1.81 -19.84
N ASP A 155 19.45 2.77 -19.85
CA ASP A 155 18.42 2.91 -18.81
C ASP A 155 17.32 1.88 -19.03
N CYS A 156 17.64 0.62 -18.72
CA CYS A 156 16.81 -0.53 -19.03
C CYS A 156 16.91 -1.58 -17.94
N ALA A 157 15.91 -2.47 -17.89
CA ALA A 157 15.80 -3.48 -16.87
C ALA A 157 15.18 -4.78 -17.40
N ALA A 158 15.42 -5.86 -16.66
CA ALA A 158 14.61 -7.08 -16.69
C ALA A 158 13.58 -7.01 -15.56
N SER A 159 12.33 -7.38 -15.85
CA SER A 159 11.28 -7.55 -14.84
C SER A 159 10.47 -8.82 -15.12
N PRO A 160 10.05 -9.57 -14.08
CA PRO A 160 9.16 -10.70 -14.25
C PRO A 160 7.68 -10.28 -14.24
N ASP A 161 7.35 -9.10 -13.70
CA ASP A 161 5.96 -8.63 -13.50
C ASP A 161 5.49 -7.67 -14.58
N TYR A 162 6.40 -6.87 -15.13
CA TYR A 162 6.07 -5.85 -16.12
C TYR A 162 6.44 -6.31 -17.53
N PRO A 163 5.56 -6.13 -18.53
CA PRO A 163 5.84 -6.55 -19.90
C PRO A 163 6.96 -5.73 -20.54
N LYS A 164 7.65 -6.33 -21.53
CA LYS A 164 8.65 -5.61 -22.33
C LYS A 164 8.03 -4.38 -22.98
N GLY A 165 8.73 -3.26 -22.93
CA GLY A 165 8.29 -1.94 -23.42
C GLY A 165 7.65 -1.07 -22.33
N SER A 166 7.34 -1.61 -21.15
CA SER A 166 6.90 -0.80 -20.00
C SER A 166 8.01 0.14 -19.53
N TYR A 167 7.62 1.34 -19.10
CA TYR A 167 8.50 2.28 -18.42
C TYR A 167 8.24 2.23 -16.92
N LEU A 168 9.31 2.09 -16.14
CA LEU A 168 9.25 2.00 -14.69
C LEU A 168 10.07 3.14 -14.08
N VAL A 169 9.59 3.72 -13.00
CA VAL A 169 10.39 4.56 -12.12
C VAL A 169 10.91 3.70 -10.99
N VAL A 170 12.22 3.60 -10.89
CA VAL A 170 12.91 2.85 -9.83
C VAL A 170 13.56 3.87 -8.90
N THR A 171 13.27 3.77 -7.61
CA THR A 171 13.75 4.69 -6.58
C THR A 171 14.46 3.90 -5.48
N SER A 172 15.61 4.37 -5.01
CA SER A 172 16.27 3.75 -3.85
C SER A 172 15.40 3.90 -2.60
N VAL A 173 15.28 2.83 -1.80
CA VAL A 173 14.60 2.91 -0.49
C VAL A 173 15.45 3.68 0.51
N GLU A 174 16.78 3.56 0.45
CA GLU A 174 17.71 4.27 1.33
C GLU A 174 17.74 5.79 1.05
N ASP A 175 17.56 6.17 -0.21
CA ASP A 175 17.64 7.57 -0.66
C ASP A 175 16.58 7.87 -1.72
N SER A 176 15.45 8.43 -1.27
CA SER A 176 14.30 8.72 -2.15
C SER A 176 14.57 9.77 -3.23
N GLU A 177 15.67 10.54 -3.13
CA GLU A 177 16.06 11.49 -4.18
C GLU A 177 16.75 10.78 -5.36
N LYS A 178 17.29 9.58 -5.13
CA LYS A 178 17.90 8.76 -6.18
C LYS A 178 16.84 7.91 -6.87
N SER A 179 16.51 8.32 -8.09
CA SER A 179 15.59 7.61 -8.97
C SER A 179 16.07 7.55 -10.41
N VAL A 180 15.62 6.54 -11.14
CA VAL A 180 15.88 6.36 -12.56
C VAL A 180 14.64 5.82 -13.26
N THR A 181 14.31 6.38 -14.42
CA THR A 181 13.30 5.80 -15.30
C THR A 181 13.96 4.79 -16.22
N VAL A 182 13.46 3.56 -16.23
CA VAL A 182 13.99 2.46 -17.05
C VAL A 182 12.92 1.88 -17.97
N MET A 183 13.33 1.39 -19.13
CA MET A 183 12.47 0.59 -20.00
C MET A 183 12.70 -0.90 -19.75
N VAL A 184 11.63 -1.65 -19.50
CA VAL A 184 11.70 -3.11 -19.41
C VAL A 184 12.01 -3.66 -20.80
N ASN A 185 13.13 -4.36 -20.94
CA ASN A 185 13.53 -4.96 -22.22
C ASN A 185 13.85 -6.45 -22.11
N ASP A 186 13.88 -6.99 -20.89
CA ASP A 186 14.07 -8.40 -20.66
C ASP A 186 13.18 -8.98 -19.57
N TYR A 187 13.17 -10.32 -19.49
CA TYR A 187 12.51 -11.07 -18.43
C TYR A 187 13.53 -11.54 -17.40
N GLY A 188 13.12 -11.52 -16.13
CA GLY A 188 13.94 -11.83 -14.97
C GLY A 188 13.80 -10.74 -13.91
N PRO A 189 14.27 -10.94 -12.69
CA PRO A 189 14.92 -12.15 -12.18
C PRO A 189 14.00 -13.37 -12.06
N ASP A 190 14.59 -14.57 -12.04
CA ASP A 190 13.88 -15.80 -11.68
C ASP A 190 13.68 -15.86 -10.16
N ARG A 191 12.41 -15.69 -9.73
CA ARG A 191 12.01 -15.71 -8.32
C ARG A 191 12.19 -17.06 -7.64
N ALA A 192 12.33 -18.16 -8.38
CA ALA A 192 12.66 -19.46 -7.78
C ALA A 192 14.11 -19.50 -7.26
N VAL A 193 14.99 -18.65 -7.79
CA VAL A 193 16.39 -18.55 -7.39
C VAL A 193 16.64 -17.32 -6.52
N HIS A 194 15.96 -16.22 -6.82
CA HIS A 194 16.11 -14.93 -6.13
C HIS A 194 14.73 -14.42 -5.71
N PRO A 195 14.17 -14.94 -4.61
CA PRO A 195 12.78 -14.70 -4.23
C PRO A 195 12.47 -13.23 -4.00
N ASP A 196 13.39 -12.49 -3.36
CA ASP A 196 13.18 -11.09 -2.95
C ASP A 196 13.51 -10.06 -4.03
N ARG A 197 14.05 -10.52 -5.17
CA ARG A 197 14.51 -9.63 -6.24
C ARG A 197 13.39 -9.37 -7.21
N ILE A 198 13.02 -8.10 -7.36
CA ILE A 198 11.86 -7.70 -8.16
C ILE A 198 12.25 -7.12 -9.52
N ILE A 199 13.51 -6.70 -9.67
CA ILE A 199 14.01 -6.08 -10.90
C ILE A 199 15.53 -6.28 -11.03
N ASP A 200 16.01 -6.53 -12.25
CA ASP A 200 17.44 -6.50 -12.56
C ASP A 200 17.72 -5.31 -13.49
N LEU A 201 18.57 -4.39 -13.06
CA LEU A 201 18.90 -3.18 -13.80
C LEU A 201 20.13 -3.41 -14.69
N ASP A 202 20.21 -2.74 -15.85
CA ASP A 202 21.52 -2.58 -16.47
C ASP A 202 22.41 -1.71 -15.57
N LYS A 203 23.72 -2.00 -15.54
CA LYS A 203 24.69 -1.31 -14.68
C LYS A 203 24.61 0.22 -14.78
N VAL A 204 24.25 0.76 -15.95
CA VAL A 204 24.13 2.22 -16.16
C VAL A 204 22.96 2.79 -15.36
N ALA A 205 21.83 2.08 -15.31
CA ALA A 205 20.68 2.46 -14.49
C ALA A 205 20.99 2.28 -12.99
N PHE A 206 21.56 1.13 -12.61
CA PHE A 206 21.90 0.85 -11.20
C PHE A 206 22.87 1.88 -10.63
N ALA A 207 23.89 2.28 -11.40
CA ALA A 207 24.89 3.25 -10.97
C ALA A 207 24.32 4.64 -10.64
N LYS A 208 23.09 4.94 -11.06
CA LYS A 208 22.37 6.18 -10.70
C LYS A 208 21.70 6.07 -9.33
N LEU A 209 21.41 4.86 -8.88
CA LEU A 209 20.79 4.59 -7.58
C LEU A 209 21.82 4.35 -6.50
N ALA A 210 22.87 3.56 -6.80
CA ALA A 210 23.89 3.21 -5.83
C ALA A 210 25.21 2.77 -6.48
N SER A 211 26.26 2.59 -5.68
CA SER A 211 27.54 2.10 -6.18
C SER A 211 27.43 0.63 -6.60
N LEU A 212 27.97 0.28 -7.77
CA LEU A 212 27.93 -1.10 -8.33
C LEU A 212 28.46 -2.17 -7.37
N GLY A 213 29.42 -1.82 -6.50
CA GLY A 213 30.03 -2.76 -5.54
C GLY A 213 29.08 -3.29 -4.47
N LEU A 214 27.91 -2.68 -4.28
CA LEU A 214 26.87 -3.21 -3.38
C LEU A 214 26.24 -4.49 -3.94
N GLY A 215 26.17 -4.63 -5.26
CA GLY A 215 25.55 -5.77 -5.94
C GLY A 215 24.02 -5.77 -5.88
N LEU A 216 23.45 -5.52 -4.70
CA LEU A 216 22.02 -5.46 -4.40
C LEU A 216 21.70 -4.18 -3.63
N ILE A 217 20.50 -3.63 -3.86
CA ILE A 217 19.90 -2.56 -3.07
C ILE A 217 18.39 -2.74 -2.97
N ASP A 218 17.78 -2.24 -1.91
CA ASP A 218 16.33 -2.15 -1.81
C ASP A 218 15.81 -0.99 -2.67
N VAL A 219 14.80 -1.28 -3.48
CA VAL A 219 14.17 -0.30 -4.38
C VAL A 219 12.66 -0.29 -4.24
N ARG A 220 12.09 0.84 -4.61
CA ARG A 220 10.69 0.97 -4.95
C ARG A 220 10.52 1.10 -6.46
N VAL A 221 9.68 0.27 -7.07
CA VAL A 221 9.36 0.24 -8.50
C VAL A 221 7.92 0.71 -8.68
N ARG A 222 7.70 1.62 -9.63
CA ARG A 222 6.36 2.06 -10.04
C ARG A 222 6.22 2.06 -11.54
N LEU A 223 5.11 1.57 -12.05
CA LEU A 223 4.76 1.70 -13.46
C LEU A 223 4.51 3.17 -13.82
N LEU A 224 5.21 3.66 -14.84
CA LEU A 224 4.93 4.96 -15.43
C LEU A 224 3.78 4.79 -16.43
N GLN A 225 2.61 5.32 -16.06
CA GLN A 225 1.40 5.32 -16.89
C GLN A 225 1.45 6.40 -17.96
#